data_AF-A0A0A8YPE0-F1
#
_entry.id   AF-A0A0A8YPE0-F1
#
_cell.length_a   1.000
_cell.length_b   1.000
_cell.length_c   1.000
_cell.angle_alpha   90.00
_cell.angle_beta   90.00
_cell.angle_gamma   90.00
#
_symmetry.space_group_name_H-M   'P 1'
#
loop_
_entity.id
_entity.type
_entity.pdbx_description
1 polymer ?
#
loop_
_entity_poly.entity_id
_entity_poly.type
_entity_poly.pdbx_seq_one_letter_code
_entity_poly.pdbx_strand_id
1 'polypeptide(L)' 'MSEGISLWLFSTQQLSSHMIPQIVGCAVLVQTNRKDQTLLLVPWILVHGD' A
#
# COMPACT_ATOMS: atom_id res chain seq x y z
N MET A 1 -23.79 -12.21 -8.95
CA MET A 1 -22.32 -12.15 -8.82
C MET A 1 -22.03 -10.98 -7.92
N SER A 2 -21.37 -11.21 -6.78
CA SER A 2 -21.03 -10.14 -5.83
C SER A 2 -19.93 -9.27 -6.41
N GLU A 3 -20.03 -7.96 -6.23
CA GLU A 3 -18.91 -7.05 -6.40
C GLU A 3 -17.86 -7.35 -5.32
N GLY A 4 -16.58 -7.24 -5.68
CA GLY A 4 -15.46 -7.54 -4.80
C GLY A 4 -14.44 -6.41 -4.80
N ILE A 5 -13.93 -6.09 -3.62
CA ILE A 5 -12.82 -5.17 -3.41
C ILE A 5 -11.62 -6.00 -2.95
N SER A 6 -10.51 -5.90 -3.69
CA SER A 6 -9.24 -6.53 -3.34
C SER A 6 -8.25 -5.47 -2.86
N LEU A 7 -7.61 -5.71 -1.71
CA LEU A 7 -6.55 -4.86 -1.15
C LEU A 7 -5.24 -5.65 -1.11
N TRP A 8 -4.18 -5.11 -1.73
CA TRP A 8 -2.83 -5.64 -1.64
C TRP A 8 -1.89 -4.61 -0.98
N LEU A 9 -1.18 -5.02 0.06
CA LEU A 9 -0.23 -4.19 0.80
C LEU A 9 1.21 -4.61 0.48
N PHE A 10 2.04 -3.65 0.08
CA PHE A 10 3.47 -3.85 -0.18
C PHE A 10 4.27 -2.86 0.68
N SER A 11 5.40 -3.30 1.22
CA SER A 11 6.31 -2.45 1.98
C SER A 11 7.76 -2.85 1.75
N THR A 12 8.66 -1.87 1.68
CA THR A 12 10.10 -2.05 1.80
C THR A 12 10.58 -1.40 3.09
N GLN A 13 11.47 -2.10 3.81
CA GLN A 13 12.17 -1.51 4.94
C GLN A 13 13.51 -0.99 4.44
N GLN A 14 13.76 0.31 4.59
CA GLN A 14 15.08 0.87 4.32
C GLN A 14 15.88 0.86 5.62
N LEU A 15 16.77 -0.11 5.76
CA LEU A 15 17.77 -0.14 6.85
C LEU A 15 18.95 0.74 6.43
N SER A 16 19.17 1.84 7.14
CA SER A 16 20.40 2.63 7.00
C SER A 16 21.11 2.67 8.36
N SER A 17 22.45 2.62 8.36
CA SER A 17 23.26 2.44 9.57
C SER A 17 23.28 3.65 10.51
N HIS A 18 22.68 4.78 10.12
CA HIS A 18 22.72 6.04 10.88
C HIS A 18 21.35 6.73 10.99
N MET A 19 20.25 6.10 10.55
CA MET A 19 18.96 6.76 10.40
C MET A 19 17.82 5.83 10.82
N ILE A 20 16.85 6.41 11.53
CA ILE A 20 15.61 5.79 12.01
C ILE A 20 15.04 4.84 10.94
N PRO A 21 14.66 3.59 11.28
CA PRO A 21 14.06 2.68 10.32
C PRO A 21 12.75 3.29 9.78
N GLN A 22 12.72 3.51 8.47
CA GLN A 22 11.55 3.97 7.74
C GLN A 22 10.97 2.80 6.94
N ILE A 23 9.67 2.57 7.10
CA ILE A 23 8.95 1.63 6.24
C ILE A 23 8.21 2.45 5.21
N VAL A 24 8.58 2.29 3.95
CA VAL A 24 7.88 2.89 2.82
C VAL A 24 7.07 1.79 2.16
N GLY A 25 5.79 2.06 1.91
CA GLY A 25 4.91 1.09 1.29
C GLY A 25 3.88 1.70 0.35
N CYS A 26 3.14 0.82 -0.30
CA CYS A 26 2.00 1.18 -1.13
C CYS A 26 0.86 0.18 -0.89
N ALA A 27 -0.36 0.69 -0.87
CA ALA A 27 -1.57 -0.11 -0.91
C ALA A 27 -2.19 0.00 -2.30
N VAL A 28 -2.53 -1.14 -2.91
CA VAL A 28 -3.25 -1.20 -4.17
C VAL A 28 -4.67 -1.66 -3.85
N LEU A 29 -5.64 -0.79 -4.10
CA LEU A 29 -7.06 -1.13 -4.03
C LEU A 29 -7.57 -1.36 -5.44
N VAL A 30 -8.06 -2.56 -5.71
CA VAL A 30 -8.73 -2.90 -6.97
C VAL A 30 -10.19 -3.15 -6.67
N GLN A 31 -11.03 -2.24 -7.13
CA GLN A 31 -12.47 -2.45 -7.16
C GLN A 31 -12.83 -3.00 -8.53
N THR A 32 -13.37 -4.22 -8.55
CA THR A 32 -13.87 -4.84 -9.78
C THR A 32 -15.38 -4.74 -9.80
N ASN A 33 -15.91 -3.85 -10.64
CA ASN A 33 -17.31 -3.90 -11.04
C ASN A 33 -17.40 -4.55 -12.44
N ARG A 34 -18.57 -5.10 -12.79
CA ARG A 34 -18.85 -5.80 -14.06
C ARG A 34 -18.56 -4.96 -15.33
N LYS A 35 -18.32 -3.65 -15.22
CA LYS A 35 -18.02 -2.76 -16.34
C LYS A 35 -16.80 -1.86 -16.13
N ASP A 36 -16.36 -1.67 -14.90
CA ASP A 36 -15.31 -0.72 -14.54
C ASP A 36 -14.36 -1.35 -13.52
N GLN A 37 -13.07 -1.35 -13.83
CA GLN A 37 -12.02 -1.67 -12.87
C GLN A 37 -11.41 -0.35 -12.40
N THR A 38 -11.57 -0.03 -11.13
CA THR A 38 -10.93 1.14 -10.52
C THR A 38 -9.71 0.66 -9.75
N LEU A 39 -8.54 1.13 -10.16
CA LEU A 39 -7.28 0.91 -9.46
C LEU A 39 -6.89 2.18 -8.72
N LEU A 40 -6.79 2.10 -7.40
CA LEU A 40 -6.32 3.18 -6.54
C LEU A 40 -4.99 2.78 -5.91
N LEU A 41 -3.96 3.58 -6.16
CA LEU A 41 -2.64 3.46 -5.54
C LEU A 41 -2.55 4.46 -4.39
N VAL A 42 -2.32 3.96 -3.18
CA VAL A 42 -2.14 4.79 -1.98
C VAL A 42 -0.73 4.57 -1.44
N PRO A 43 0.23 5.49 -1.69
CA PRO A 43 1.52 5.43 -1.03
C PRO A 43 1.36 5.73 0.46
N TRP A 44 2.11 5.04 1.30
CA TRP A 44 2.13 5.29 2.74
C TRP A 44 3.56 5.17 3.27
N ILE A 45 3.91 6.04 4.20
CA ILE A 45 5.22 6.07 4.84
C ILE A 45 4.96 5.95 6.33
N LEU A 46 5.41 4.86 6.96
CA LEU A 46 5.54 4.80 8.40
C LEU A 46 6.92 5.31 8.78
N VAL A 47 6.93 6.41 9.51
CA VAL A 47 8.11 6.88 10.22
C VAL A 47 8.02 6.34 11.63
N HIS A 48 9.03 5.57 12.06
CA HIS A 48 9.14 5.19 13.46
C HIS A 48 9.44 6.47 14.27
N GLY A 49 8.53 6.86 15.16
CA GLY A 49 8.78 7.94 16.12
C GLY A 49 9.46 7.36 17.37
N ASP A 50 10.57 7.98 17.76
CA ASP A 50 11.53 7.69 18.85
C ASP A 50 11.95 6.23 19.10
#